data_AF-A0A7C0X3C0-F1
#
_entry.id   AF-A0A7C0X3C0-F1
#
_cell.length_a   1.000
_cell.length_b   1.000
_cell.length_c   1.000
_cell.angle_alpha   90.00
_cell.angle_beta   90.00
_cell.angle_gamma   90.00
#
_symmetry.space_group_name_H-M   'P 1'
#
loop_
_entity.id
_entity.type
_entity.pdbx_description
1 polymer ?
#
loop_
_entity_poly.entity_id
_entity_poly.type
_entity_poly.pdbx_seq_one_letter_code
_entity_poly.pdbx_strand_id
1 'polypeptide(L)'
;INNQKTLNRYLFKAGVKREDIVIDPTTAALGYGIDYAFTNIERMRIMALKGDTDLNFPISCGITNAWGAREAWMKESPLKEDSDWGPREYRGPLFEIVTGLTLGMAGGDLFMMMHPGAAATVKEITKTLAGAVESKPVPVDDWVTLEV
;
A
#
# COMPACT_ATOMS: atom_id res chain seq x y z
N ILE A 1 -4.77 12.56 10.48
CA ILE A 1 -5.33 11.92 11.71
C ILE A 1 -6.40 12.77 12.41
N ASN A 2 -6.11 13.97 12.95
CA ASN A 2 -7.13 14.75 13.67
C ASN A 2 -8.36 15.10 12.81
N ASN A 3 -8.12 15.54 11.57
CA ASN A 3 -9.22 15.81 10.61
C ASN A 3 -10.05 14.55 10.32
N GLN A 4 -9.40 13.38 10.26
CA GLN A 4 -10.11 12.10 10.07
C GLN A 4 -11.05 11.79 11.25
N LYS A 5 -10.58 11.97 12.49
CA LYS A 5 -11.43 11.79 13.67
C LYS A 5 -12.62 12.73 13.65
N THR A 6 -12.39 14.01 13.32
CA THR A 6 -13.46 15.01 13.20
C THR A 6 -14.47 14.61 12.12
N LEU A 7 -14.00 14.15 10.96
CA LEU A 7 -14.85 13.66 9.88
C LEU A 7 -15.71 12.48 10.34
N ASN A 8 -15.11 11.46 10.96
CA ASN A 8 -15.83 10.28 11.44
C ASN A 8 -16.93 10.66 12.46
N ARG A 9 -16.64 11.58 13.39
CA ARG A 9 -17.64 12.09 14.34
C ARG A 9 -18.78 12.84 13.66
N TYR A 10 -18.51 13.58 12.58
CA TYR A 10 -19.54 14.26 11.81
C TYR A 10 -20.40 13.31 10.99
N LEU A 11 -19.82 12.25 10.41
CA LEU A 11 -20.56 11.20 9.72
C LEU A 11 -21.57 10.52 10.67
N PHE A 12 -21.16 10.24 11.91
CA PHE A 12 -22.08 9.71 12.92
C PHE A 12 -23.23 10.66 13.27
N LYS A 13 -22.95 11.97 13.38
CA LYS A 13 -24.01 12.98 13.60
C LYS A 13 -24.98 13.07 12.41
N ALA A 14 -24.52 12.76 11.21
CA ALA A 14 -25.34 12.69 10.01
C ALA A 14 -26.12 11.36 9.87
N GLY A 15 -25.96 10.42 10.80
CA GLY A 15 -26.68 9.15 10.82
C GLY A 15 -26.04 8.02 10.00
N VAL A 16 -24.79 8.21 9.53
CA VAL A 16 -24.03 7.12 8.89
C VAL A 16 -23.72 6.05 9.92
N LYS A 17 -24.00 4.78 9.60
CA LYS A 17 -23.71 3.68 10.51
C LYS A 17 -22.22 3.35 10.50
N ARG A 18 -21.74 2.69 11.55
CA ARG A 18 -20.32 2.40 11.71
C ARG A 18 -19.81 1.44 10.64
N GLU A 19 -20.61 0.43 10.35
CA GLU A 19 -20.36 -0.61 9.35
C GLU A 19 -20.30 -0.07 7.90
N ASP A 20 -20.78 1.14 7.67
CA ASP A 20 -20.80 1.79 6.36
C ASP A 20 -19.55 2.69 6.12
N ILE A 21 -18.55 2.66 7.01
CA ILE A 21 -17.36 3.54 6.94
C ILE A 21 -16.08 2.73 6.70
N VAL A 22 -15.33 3.16 5.68
CA VAL A 22 -13.93 2.81 5.44
C VAL A 22 -13.13 4.12 5.37
N ILE A 23 -11.97 4.17 6.03
CA ILE A 23 -11.14 5.38 6.07
C ILE A 23 -10.15 5.40 4.90
N ASP A 24 -10.10 6.50 4.16
CA ASP A 24 -8.97 6.84 3.28
C ASP A 24 -8.15 7.99 3.90
N PRO A 25 -6.96 7.73 4.47
CA PRO A 25 -6.11 8.75 5.06
C PRO A 25 -5.29 9.54 4.02
N THR A 26 -5.67 9.49 2.73
CA THR A 26 -4.95 10.05 1.59
C THR A 26 -3.64 9.31 1.31
N THR A 27 -3.75 8.31 0.43
CA THR A 27 -2.60 7.51 -0.01
C THR A 27 -1.65 8.31 -0.91
N ALA A 28 -0.36 8.17 -0.67
CA ALA A 28 0.70 8.72 -1.51
C ALA A 28 1.51 7.60 -2.17
N ALA A 29 1.98 7.84 -3.38
CA ALA A 29 2.79 6.89 -4.15
C ALA A 29 4.24 6.85 -3.69
N LEU A 30 4.94 5.74 -3.99
CA LEU A 30 6.38 5.60 -3.84
C LEU A 30 7.11 6.82 -4.43
N GLY A 31 8.00 7.46 -3.65
CA GLY A 31 8.75 8.64 -4.06
C GLY A 31 7.98 9.97 -4.03
N TYR A 32 6.66 9.93 -3.80
CA TYR A 32 5.78 11.10 -3.81
C TYR A 32 4.99 11.25 -2.48
N GLY A 33 5.68 11.04 -1.36
CA GLY A 33 5.10 11.20 -0.01
C GLY A 33 4.63 9.91 0.65
N ILE A 34 5.08 8.74 0.17
CA ILE A 34 4.72 7.44 0.75
C ILE A 34 5.05 7.34 2.24
N ASP A 35 6.15 7.94 2.72
CA ASP A 35 6.55 7.90 4.14
C ASP A 35 5.52 8.58 5.04
N TYR A 36 4.91 9.66 4.54
CA TYR A 36 3.84 10.37 5.23
C TYR A 36 2.58 9.51 5.31
N ALA A 37 2.20 8.87 4.20
CA ALA A 37 1.07 7.94 4.16
C ALA A 37 1.31 6.74 5.10
N PHE A 38 2.49 6.14 5.05
CA PHE A 38 2.92 5.03 5.90
C PHE A 38 2.77 5.40 7.38
N THR A 39 3.41 6.49 7.80
CA THR A 39 3.40 6.94 9.21
C THR A 39 1.97 7.25 9.69
N ASN A 40 1.14 7.85 8.85
CA ASN A 40 -0.25 8.14 9.21
C ASN A 40 -1.07 6.86 9.39
N ILE A 41 -0.96 5.91 8.47
CA ILE A 41 -1.68 4.63 8.53
C ILE A 41 -1.25 3.83 9.76
N GLU A 42 0.06 3.72 10.00
CA GLU A 42 0.61 3.01 11.16
C GLU A 42 0.13 3.63 12.48
N ARG A 43 0.21 4.96 12.60
CA ARG A 43 -0.29 5.65 13.80
C ARG A 43 -1.79 5.46 14.00
N MET A 44 -2.58 5.50 12.93
CA MET A 44 -4.02 5.25 13.00
C MET A 44 -4.31 3.83 13.46
N ARG A 45 -3.60 2.83 12.92
CA ARG A 45 -3.70 1.43 13.34
C ARG A 45 -3.35 1.26 14.82
N ILE A 46 -2.24 1.81 15.28
CA ILE A 46 -1.81 1.73 16.68
C ILE A 46 -2.84 2.39 17.61
N MET A 47 -3.36 3.57 17.25
CA MET A 47 -4.39 4.25 18.06
C MET A 47 -5.69 3.44 18.12
N ALA A 48 -6.13 2.88 17.00
CA ALA A 48 -7.29 2.00 16.94
C ALA A 48 -7.13 0.77 17.87
N LEU A 49 -5.96 0.12 17.83
CA LEU A 49 -5.63 -1.01 18.70
C LEU A 49 -5.57 -0.63 20.19
N LYS A 50 -5.21 0.63 20.49
CA LYS A 50 -5.24 1.19 21.86
C LYS A 50 -6.64 1.61 22.32
N GLY A 51 -7.68 1.37 21.52
CA GLY A 51 -9.08 1.63 21.89
C GLY A 51 -9.66 2.94 21.35
N ASP A 52 -8.97 3.63 20.44
CA ASP A 52 -9.49 4.84 19.81
C ASP A 52 -10.62 4.50 18.81
N THR A 53 -11.87 4.64 19.27
CA THR A 53 -13.07 4.26 18.52
C THR A 53 -13.33 5.13 17.29
N ASP A 54 -12.76 6.33 17.24
CA ASP A 54 -12.84 7.24 16.10
C ASP A 54 -11.91 6.82 14.95
N LEU A 55 -10.95 5.93 15.20
CA LEU A 55 -10.00 5.43 14.19
C LEU A 55 -10.10 3.92 13.95
N ASN A 56 -10.89 3.21 14.76
CA ASN A 56 -11.07 1.76 14.65
C ASN A 56 -12.03 1.37 13.50
N PHE A 57 -11.59 1.61 12.27
CA PHE A 57 -12.28 1.26 11.04
C PHE A 57 -11.27 0.66 10.06
N PRO A 58 -11.73 -0.10 9.04
CA PRO A 58 -10.87 -0.51 7.95
C PRO A 58 -10.27 0.70 7.23
N ILE A 59 -9.04 0.56 6.75
CA ILE A 59 -8.28 1.58 6.02
C ILE A 59 -8.20 1.17 4.56
N SER A 60 -8.73 2.00 3.66
CA SER A 60 -8.51 1.88 2.22
C SER A 60 -7.27 2.64 1.80
N CYS A 61 -6.54 2.09 0.82
CA CYS A 61 -5.42 2.75 0.18
C CYS A 61 -5.60 2.80 -1.34
N GLY A 62 -5.52 4.02 -1.89
CA GLY A 62 -5.53 4.29 -3.32
C GLY A 62 -4.18 4.02 -3.97
N ILE A 63 -3.82 2.74 -4.08
CA ILE A 63 -2.51 2.31 -4.64
C ILE A 63 -2.37 2.73 -6.11
N THR A 64 -3.49 2.93 -6.82
CA THR A 64 -3.55 3.52 -8.15
C THR A 64 -2.79 4.84 -8.30
N ASN A 65 -2.59 5.59 -7.21
CA ASN A 65 -1.78 6.81 -7.20
C ASN A 65 -0.33 6.57 -7.66
N ALA A 66 0.16 5.33 -7.59
CA ALA A 66 1.45 4.92 -8.16
C ALA A 66 1.60 5.31 -9.63
N TRP A 67 0.50 5.29 -10.40
CA TRP A 67 0.50 5.66 -11.82
C TRP A 67 0.52 7.16 -12.08
N GLY A 68 0.39 8.00 -11.04
CA GLY A 68 0.64 9.43 -11.12
C GLY A 68 2.15 9.77 -11.11
N ALA A 69 2.99 8.87 -10.61
CA ALA A 69 4.44 9.03 -10.65
C ALA A 69 4.94 8.94 -12.09
N ARG A 70 5.75 9.91 -12.54
CA ARG A 70 6.33 9.90 -13.89
C ARG A 70 7.17 8.65 -14.14
N GLU A 71 7.83 8.15 -13.11
CA GLU A 71 8.66 6.94 -13.10
C GLU A 71 7.83 5.66 -13.35
N ALA A 72 6.50 5.70 -13.22
CA ALA A 72 5.63 4.55 -13.48
C ALA A 72 5.21 4.43 -14.95
N TRP A 73 5.08 5.54 -15.68
CA TRP A 73 4.46 5.52 -17.02
C TRP A 73 5.31 6.13 -18.14
N MET A 74 6.23 7.06 -17.85
CA MET A 74 7.09 7.64 -18.87
C MET A 74 8.08 6.58 -19.39
N LYS A 75 8.35 6.61 -20.70
CA LYS A 75 9.30 5.70 -21.34
C LYS A 75 10.73 5.97 -20.85
N GLU A 76 11.09 7.23 -20.71
CA GLU A 76 12.41 7.73 -20.32
C GLU A 76 12.23 8.99 -19.47
N SER A 77 13.30 9.41 -18.78
CA SER A 77 13.26 10.64 -17.98
C SER A 77 13.09 11.87 -18.88
N PRO A 78 12.28 12.87 -18.47
CA PRO A 78 12.25 14.17 -19.13
C PRO A 78 13.53 15.00 -18.87
N LEU A 79 14.38 14.59 -17.93
CA LEU A 79 15.64 15.26 -17.58
C LEU A 79 16.80 14.56 -18.30
N LYS A 80 17.71 15.35 -18.90
CA LYS A 80 18.81 14.80 -19.73
C LYS A 80 19.92 14.17 -18.88
N GLU A 81 20.04 14.63 -17.65
CA GLU A 81 21.03 14.22 -16.66
C GLU A 81 20.62 12.99 -15.85
N ASP A 82 19.35 12.55 -15.97
CA ASP A 82 18.88 11.36 -15.27
C ASP A 82 19.45 10.08 -15.89
N SER A 83 19.62 9.06 -15.05
CA SER A 83 19.99 7.74 -15.53
C SER A 83 18.84 7.08 -16.31
N ASP A 84 19.18 6.08 -17.13
CA ASP A 84 18.17 5.22 -17.72
C ASP A 84 17.33 4.54 -16.61
N TRP A 85 16.02 4.70 -16.68
CA TRP A 85 15.07 4.09 -15.75
C TRP A 85 14.74 2.64 -16.14
N GLY A 86 15.16 2.19 -17.32
CA GLY A 86 14.83 0.88 -17.86
C GLY A 86 13.37 0.78 -18.35
N PRO A 87 12.92 -0.44 -18.70
CA PRO A 87 11.64 -0.62 -19.39
C PRO A 87 10.44 -0.26 -18.51
N ARG A 88 9.52 0.57 -19.04
CA ARG A 88 8.33 1.02 -18.31
C ARG A 88 7.39 -0.14 -17.96
N GLU A 89 7.37 -1.18 -18.79
CA GLU A 89 6.48 -2.34 -18.66
C GLU A 89 6.74 -3.10 -17.36
N TYR A 90 7.96 -3.04 -16.84
CA TYR A 90 8.31 -3.58 -15.52
C TYR A 90 8.16 -2.52 -14.42
N ARG A 91 8.61 -1.29 -14.68
CA ARG A 91 8.58 -0.21 -13.68
C ARG A 91 7.18 0.13 -13.18
N GLY A 92 6.22 0.33 -14.07
CA GLY A 92 4.86 0.71 -13.69
C GLY A 92 4.22 -0.27 -12.71
N PRO A 93 4.15 -1.57 -13.05
CA PRO A 93 3.67 -2.59 -12.12
C PRO A 93 4.48 -2.66 -10.83
N LEU A 94 5.82 -2.52 -10.87
CA LEU A 94 6.66 -2.53 -9.67
C LEU A 94 6.36 -1.34 -8.75
N PHE A 95 6.15 -0.14 -9.30
CA PHE A 95 5.76 1.04 -8.53
C PHE A 95 4.45 0.81 -7.78
N GLU A 96 3.48 0.17 -8.44
CA GLU A 96 2.20 -0.19 -7.84
C GLU A 96 2.34 -1.27 -6.77
N ILE A 97 3.11 -2.34 -7.04
CA ILE A 97 3.39 -3.42 -6.08
C ILE A 97 4.06 -2.86 -4.83
N VAL A 98 5.14 -2.10 -4.99
CA VAL A 98 5.91 -1.56 -3.86
C VAL A 98 5.06 -0.61 -3.02
N THR A 99 4.26 0.26 -3.66
CA THR A 99 3.32 1.13 -2.94
C THR A 99 2.30 0.30 -2.15
N GLY A 100 1.71 -0.73 -2.78
CA GLY A 100 0.73 -1.61 -2.15
C GLY A 100 1.27 -2.38 -0.95
N LEU A 101 2.43 -3.03 -1.10
CA LEU A 101 3.06 -3.78 -0.03
C LEU A 101 3.50 -2.87 1.13
N THR A 102 4.06 -1.71 0.82
CA THR A 102 4.53 -0.74 1.84
C THR A 102 3.36 -0.28 2.72
N LEU A 103 2.24 0.12 2.13
CA LEU A 103 1.08 0.59 2.89
C LEU A 103 0.29 -0.56 3.52
N GLY A 104 0.38 -1.77 2.96
CA GLY A 104 -0.13 -2.97 3.62
C GLY A 104 0.62 -3.29 4.92
N MET A 105 1.94 -3.18 4.93
CA MET A 105 2.74 -3.34 6.16
C MET A 105 2.42 -2.26 7.22
N ALA A 106 2.05 -1.04 6.80
CA ALA A 106 1.60 0.01 7.72
C ALA A 106 0.23 -0.29 8.36
N GLY A 107 -0.54 -1.23 7.80
CA GLY A 107 -1.86 -1.62 8.29
C GLY A 107 -3.03 -1.14 7.44
N GLY A 108 -2.85 -0.96 6.13
CA GLY A 108 -3.96 -0.83 5.18
C GLY A 108 -4.71 -2.16 4.97
N ASP A 109 -6.03 -2.10 4.79
CA ASP A 109 -6.91 -3.27 4.69
C ASP A 109 -7.48 -3.49 3.28
N LEU A 110 -7.75 -2.41 2.55
CA LEU A 110 -8.38 -2.45 1.21
C LEU A 110 -7.52 -1.71 0.19
N PHE A 111 -7.04 -2.40 -0.84
CA PHE A 111 -6.19 -1.80 -1.87
C PHE A 111 -6.94 -1.62 -3.18
N MET A 112 -7.01 -0.38 -3.64
CA MET A 112 -7.49 -0.04 -4.98
C MET A 112 -6.30 -0.07 -5.93
N MET A 113 -6.30 -1.01 -6.88
CA MET A 113 -5.20 -1.27 -7.82
C MET A 113 -5.72 -1.30 -9.26
N MET A 114 -4.86 -0.98 -10.23
CA MET A 114 -5.15 -0.93 -11.67
C MET A 114 -4.47 -2.07 -12.45
N HIS A 115 -3.17 -2.32 -12.28
CA HIS A 115 -2.49 -3.31 -13.12
C HIS A 115 -2.78 -4.74 -12.63
N PRO A 116 -3.34 -5.63 -13.47
CA PRO A 116 -3.79 -6.95 -13.03
C PRO A 116 -2.64 -7.81 -12.50
N GLY A 117 -1.46 -7.73 -13.12
CA GLY A 117 -0.26 -8.42 -12.63
C GLY A 117 0.21 -7.89 -11.27
N ALA A 118 0.11 -6.58 -11.04
CA ALA A 118 0.51 -5.97 -9.78
C ALA A 118 -0.44 -6.39 -8.65
N ALA A 119 -1.75 -6.35 -8.92
CA ALA A 119 -2.77 -6.79 -7.99
C ALA A 119 -2.65 -8.28 -7.65
N ALA A 120 -2.35 -9.13 -8.64
CA ALA A 120 -2.11 -10.56 -8.43
C ALA A 120 -0.89 -10.78 -7.51
N THR A 121 0.23 -10.11 -7.78
CA THR A 121 1.45 -10.21 -6.96
C THR A 121 1.23 -9.74 -5.53
N VAL A 122 0.62 -8.58 -5.32
CA VAL A 122 0.33 -8.07 -3.96
C VAL A 122 -0.57 -9.08 -3.22
N LYS A 123 -1.62 -9.58 -3.86
CA LYS A 123 -2.52 -10.58 -3.28
C LYS A 123 -1.80 -11.88 -2.91
N GLU A 124 -0.90 -12.36 -3.75
CA GLU A 124 -0.11 -13.56 -3.50
C GLU A 124 0.80 -13.37 -2.29
N ILE A 125 1.57 -12.28 -2.26
CA ILE A 125 2.47 -11.96 -1.15
C ILE A 125 1.69 -11.82 0.15
N THR A 126 0.56 -11.10 0.16
CA THR A 126 -0.30 -10.97 1.34
C THR A 126 -0.80 -12.32 1.83
N LYS A 127 -1.21 -13.23 0.93
CA LYS A 127 -1.62 -14.59 1.31
C LYS A 127 -0.47 -15.40 1.90
N THR A 128 0.72 -15.29 1.33
CA THR A 128 1.93 -15.95 1.84
C THR A 128 2.25 -15.47 3.25
N LEU A 129 2.23 -14.16 3.49
CA LEU A 129 2.45 -13.59 4.82
C LEU A 129 1.37 -13.98 5.84
N ALA A 130 0.13 -14.17 5.38
CA ALA A 130 -0.97 -14.66 6.19
C ALA A 130 -0.92 -16.19 6.46
N GLY A 131 0.08 -16.91 5.94
CA GLY A 131 0.21 -18.35 6.07
C GLY A 131 -0.83 -19.15 5.26
N ALA A 132 -1.48 -18.52 4.29
CA ALA A 132 -2.48 -19.17 3.43
C ALA A 132 -1.84 -19.92 2.24
N VAL A 133 -0.54 -19.79 2.05
CA VAL A 133 0.25 -20.50 1.03
C VAL A 133 1.23 -21.41 1.77
N GLU A 134 1.18 -22.71 1.51
CA GLU A 134 2.17 -23.64 2.04
C GLU A 134 3.54 -23.32 1.44
N SER A 135 4.52 -23.02 2.29
CA SER A 135 5.90 -22.87 1.85
C SER A 135 6.46 -24.25 1.53
N LYS A 136 7.10 -24.37 0.36
CA LYS A 136 7.96 -25.52 0.10
C LYS A 136 9.20 -25.38 0.99
N PRO A 137 9.65 -26.44 1.67
CA PRO A 137 10.92 -26.40 2.37
C PRO A 137 12.03 -26.10 1.35
N VAL A 138 12.65 -24.93 1.49
CA VAL A 138 13.85 -24.56 0.74
C VAL A 138 15.03 -25.05 1.56
N PRO A 139 15.97 -25.83 1.00
CA PRO A 139 17.23 -26.14 1.66
C PRO A 139 17.98 -24.84 1.93
N VAL A 140 17.85 -24.30 3.13
CA VAL A 140 18.52 -23.07 3.57
C VAL A 140 19.98 -23.30 3.92
N ASP A 141 20.39 -24.56 4.02
CA ASP A 141 21.73 -24.97 4.45
C ASP A 141 22.82 -24.50 3.46
N ASP A 142 22.47 -24.39 2.17
CA ASP A 142 23.35 -24.04 1.07
C ASP A 142 22.96 -22.71 0.38
N TRP A 143 22.33 -21.79 1.12
CA TRP A 143 21.83 -20.51 0.55
C TRP A 143 22.90 -19.65 -0.14
N VAL A 144 24.18 -19.88 0.17
CA VAL A 144 25.34 -19.20 -0.42
C VAL A 144 25.68 -19.73 -1.82
N THR A 145 25.33 -20.98 -2.13
CA THR A 145 25.66 -21.66 -3.40
C THR A 145 24.45 -21.92 -4.29
N LEU A 146 23.28 -21.43 -3.88
CA LEU A 146 22.03 -21.63 -4.59
C LEU A 146 22.01 -20.78 -5.88
N GLU A 147 22.09 -21.42 -7.04
CA GLU A 147 21.83 -20.77 -8.33
C GLU A 147 20.31 -20.53 -8.47
N VAL A 148 19.94 -19.27 -8.68
CA VAL A 148 18.55 -18.81 -8.89
C VAL A 148 18.17 -18.89 -10.36
#